data_AF-A0A1M4ZN26-F1
#
_entry.id   AF-A0A1M4ZN26-F1
#
_cell.length_a   1.000
_cell.length_b   1.000
_cell.length_c   1.000
_cell.angle_alpha   90.00
_cell.angle_beta   90.00
_cell.angle_gamma   90.00
#
_symmetry.space_group_name_H-M   'P 1'
#
loop_
_entity.id
_entity.type
_entity.pdbx_description
1 polymer ?
#
loop_
_entity_poly.entity_id
_entity_poly.type
_entity_poly.pdbx_seq_one_letter_code
_entity_poly.pdbx_strand_id
1 'polypeptide(L)'
;MKKINILFLLFSAFYFNAQVVSGTVVSRDEKIPIPYVKIGVEKESVGAISDEKGIFSIDLSKANTSHKVKIDVAGYESFSQGIKDFIKENPQKIILTEKVRDIKEVKLAPKKLVDKNWGVNTKTKSVTYSVNPDFNNSNFLGETALEFNASKRSKIKNINLNISKYTSNQPVMMRYSIYSEKNGMPDKNILEEEITVELTEDMIKDGTFTLDVNDRNIWVQGKFFIGIQFLKRFEGRINISAALFRTGYIREFYGDWMKMSIAAPAINIDVKVDKNGKNIKDEMKENSDKASMLFPDLSQYNIESENSIYGKNDAVGKMVKLNDAELYYEIYGEGEPLVLLHGNGGSIKEFYKQIPELSKKFKVIAIDTRAQGKSKDFTNKDLNYKIFTDDLKNLMDHLNISKTHILGWSDGGNSGLEFALKYPQNINKLIVIGANVFPEGLDEDLLKEFKGKFRMMQLANQPENENEKRLLNLMLKEPNINKKSLHTIQTPVLVLAGEKDVIKRDHTEMIAKEIPNAKLKIYPKASHYLPFEIADELNKDVIDFLKN
;
A
#
# COMPACT_ATOMS: atom_id res chain seq x y z
N MET A 1 0.27 82.14 -23.05
CA MET A 1 1.04 80.89 -22.81
C MET A 1 1.83 81.03 -21.52
N LYS A 2 1.51 80.22 -20.49
CA LYS A 2 2.44 79.74 -19.45
C LYS A 2 1.68 78.67 -18.66
N LYS A 3 1.87 77.40 -19.07
CA LYS A 3 1.37 76.23 -18.36
C LYS A 3 2.25 76.04 -17.12
N ILE A 4 1.66 76.10 -15.94
CA ILE A 4 2.29 75.68 -14.68
C ILE A 4 2.09 74.17 -14.60
N ASN A 5 3.18 73.42 -14.74
CA ASN A 5 3.19 71.97 -14.52
C ASN A 5 3.23 71.72 -13.01
N ILE A 6 2.12 71.24 -12.44
CA ILE A 6 2.10 70.67 -11.10
C ILE A 6 2.51 69.20 -11.24
N LEU A 7 3.72 68.89 -10.77
CA LEU A 7 4.25 67.55 -10.67
C LEU A 7 3.62 66.87 -9.43
N PHE A 8 2.65 65.98 -9.63
CA PHE A 8 2.20 65.07 -8.57
C PHE A 8 3.18 63.92 -8.45
N LEU A 9 4.03 63.96 -7.43
CA LEU A 9 4.85 62.82 -7.00
C LEU A 9 3.93 61.82 -6.27
N LEU A 10 3.50 60.78 -6.98
CA LEU A 10 2.88 59.59 -6.39
C LEU A 10 3.97 58.80 -5.66
N PHE A 11 4.06 58.96 -4.34
CA PHE A 11 4.75 58.00 -3.49
C PHE A 11 3.93 56.70 -3.48
N SER A 12 4.31 55.74 -4.33
CA SER A 12 3.87 54.36 -4.16
C SER A 12 4.59 53.77 -2.95
N ALA A 13 3.98 53.89 -1.77
CA ALA A 13 4.39 53.13 -0.61
C ALA A 13 4.11 51.65 -0.90
N PHE A 14 5.14 50.89 -1.28
CA PHE A 14 5.10 49.44 -1.19
C PHE A 14 5.03 49.06 0.29
N TYR A 15 3.82 48.89 0.80
CA TYR A 15 3.61 48.21 2.06
C TYR A 15 3.98 46.73 1.85
N PHE A 16 5.22 46.37 2.14
CA PHE A 16 5.56 44.98 2.45
C PHE A 16 4.84 44.65 3.77
N ASN A 17 3.62 44.12 3.70
CA ASN A 17 2.97 43.54 4.86
C ASN A 17 3.81 42.33 5.28
N ALA A 18 4.47 42.42 6.44
CA ALA A 18 5.08 41.26 7.07
C ALA A 18 3.97 40.21 7.30
N GLN A 19 4.10 39.03 6.71
CA GLN A 19 3.14 37.92 6.84
C GLN A 19 3.56 37.01 8.00
N VAL A 20 3.76 37.60 9.17
CA VAL A 20 4.15 36.87 10.38
C VAL A 20 2.88 36.42 11.09
N VAL A 21 2.73 35.11 11.28
CA VAL A 21 1.64 34.51 12.07
C VAL A 21 2.22 34.00 13.37
N SER A 22 1.61 34.37 14.48
CA SER A 22 2.02 33.92 15.83
C SER A 22 0.83 33.37 16.59
N GLY A 23 1.08 32.36 17.42
CA GLY A 23 0.03 31.71 18.20
C GLY A 23 0.57 30.64 19.12
N THR A 24 -0.33 29.82 19.66
CA THR A 24 0.01 28.70 20.54
C THR A 24 -0.59 27.40 20.03
N VAL A 25 0.20 26.33 20.02
CA VAL A 25 -0.26 24.98 19.72
C VAL A 25 -0.69 24.28 21.00
N VAL A 26 -1.88 23.70 21.04
CA VAL A 26 -2.42 22.98 22.20
C VAL A 26 -3.06 21.63 21.81
N SER A 27 -3.19 20.71 22.77
CA SER A 27 -3.95 19.48 22.61
C SER A 27 -5.47 19.73 22.56
N ARG A 28 -6.21 18.89 21.83
CA ARG A 28 -7.66 19.00 21.68
C ARG A 28 -8.41 18.76 22.98
N ASP A 29 -8.05 17.70 23.69
CA ASP A 29 -8.85 17.20 24.81
C ASP A 29 -8.52 17.94 26.10
N GLU A 30 -7.24 18.19 26.36
CA GLU A 30 -6.78 18.81 27.62
C GLU A 30 -6.47 20.30 27.47
N LYS A 31 -6.39 20.83 26.23
CA LYS A 31 -6.00 22.22 25.91
C LYS A 31 -4.63 22.61 26.49
N ILE A 32 -3.77 21.62 26.73
CA ILE A 32 -2.42 21.81 27.26
C ILE A 32 -1.51 22.26 26.12
N PRO A 33 -0.61 23.23 26.33
CA PRO A 33 0.35 23.62 25.31
C PRO A 33 1.27 22.47 24.92
N ILE A 34 1.46 22.29 23.61
CA ILE A 34 2.32 21.24 23.07
C ILE A 34 3.70 21.85 22.76
N PRO A 35 4.76 21.45 23.47
CA PRO A 35 6.08 22.05 23.30
C PRO A 35 6.71 21.62 21.98
N TYR A 36 7.58 22.49 21.45
CA TYR A 36 8.46 22.19 20.31
C TYR A 36 7.74 21.67 19.06
N VAL A 37 6.50 22.05 18.79
CA VAL A 37 5.80 21.66 17.56
C VAL A 37 6.52 22.23 16.34
N LYS A 38 6.56 21.50 15.22
CA LYS A 38 7.15 21.97 13.97
C LYS A 38 6.10 22.63 13.09
N ILE A 39 6.22 23.93 12.84
CA ILE A 39 5.32 24.73 12.01
C ILE A 39 6.09 25.19 10.78
N GLY A 40 5.63 24.89 9.58
CA GLY A 40 6.26 25.44 8.38
C GLY A 40 5.60 25.01 7.09
N VAL A 41 6.27 25.25 5.98
CA VAL A 41 5.68 25.11 4.66
C VAL A 41 6.09 23.79 4.04
N GLU A 42 5.11 23.02 3.53
CA GLU A 42 5.38 21.75 2.87
C GLU A 42 6.36 21.93 1.71
N LYS A 43 7.39 21.06 1.64
CA LYS A 43 8.44 21.05 0.60
C LYS A 43 9.37 22.28 0.61
N GLU A 44 9.35 23.07 1.69
CA GLU A 44 10.19 24.26 1.83
C GLU A 44 11.00 24.22 3.13
N SER A 45 12.06 25.03 3.17
CA SER A 45 12.87 25.27 4.38
C SER A 45 12.25 26.31 5.32
N VAL A 46 11.19 27.00 4.89
CA VAL A 46 10.48 28.01 5.69
C VAL A 46 9.73 27.34 6.84
N GLY A 47 10.06 27.74 8.07
CA GLY A 47 9.38 27.25 9.26
C GLY A 47 9.93 27.78 10.57
N ALA A 48 9.26 27.38 11.65
CA ALA A 48 9.56 27.69 13.04
C ALA A 48 9.27 26.47 13.92
N ILE A 49 9.92 26.42 15.08
CA ILE A 49 9.64 25.45 16.14
C ILE A 49 9.02 26.23 17.30
N SER A 50 7.93 25.72 17.89
CA SER A 50 7.37 26.36 19.07
C SER A 50 8.29 26.22 20.30
N ASP A 51 8.11 27.07 21.30
CA ASP A 51 8.84 26.97 22.56
C ASP A 51 8.25 25.89 23.49
N GLU A 52 8.76 25.80 24.71
CA GLU A 52 8.28 24.89 25.76
C GLU A 52 6.82 25.15 26.20
N LYS A 53 6.26 26.32 25.86
CA LYS A 53 4.86 26.68 26.10
C LYS A 53 4.03 26.58 24.82
N GLY A 54 4.54 25.92 23.78
CA GLY A 54 3.84 25.75 22.51
C GLY A 54 3.65 27.04 21.71
N ILE A 55 4.30 28.14 22.11
CA ILE A 55 4.20 29.43 21.43
C ILE A 55 5.10 29.43 20.20
N PHE A 56 4.57 29.87 19.07
CA PHE A 56 5.31 29.97 17.81
C PHE A 56 5.12 31.33 17.14
N SER A 57 6.08 31.66 16.28
CA SER A 57 6.01 32.77 15.34
C SER A 57 6.66 32.33 14.02
N ILE A 58 5.94 32.41 12.91
CA ILE A 58 6.41 32.02 11.58
C ILE A 58 6.27 33.18 10.59
N ASP A 59 7.38 33.49 9.91
CA ASP A 59 7.40 34.46 8.80
C ASP A 59 7.16 33.75 7.47
N LEU A 60 5.99 33.99 6.87
CA LEU A 60 5.58 33.41 5.60
C LEU A 60 5.82 34.34 4.41
N SER A 61 6.48 35.50 4.60
CA SER A 61 6.67 36.51 3.55
C SER A 61 7.43 36.00 2.32
N LYS A 62 8.26 34.98 2.48
CA LYS A 62 9.08 34.36 1.42
C LYS A 62 8.55 33.00 0.95
N ALA A 63 7.44 32.52 1.52
CA ALA A 63 6.90 31.21 1.22
C ALA A 63 6.14 31.19 -0.12
N ASN A 64 6.10 30.04 -0.79
CA ASN A 64 5.27 29.89 -1.98
C ASN A 64 3.80 29.78 -1.58
N THR A 65 3.00 30.81 -1.88
CA THR A 65 1.58 30.87 -1.48
C THR A 65 0.67 29.79 -2.10
N SER A 66 1.15 28.98 -3.05
CA SER A 66 0.44 27.80 -3.54
C SER A 66 0.59 26.56 -2.64
N HIS A 67 1.55 26.57 -1.72
CA HIS A 67 1.80 25.49 -0.79
C HIS A 67 0.95 25.61 0.49
N LYS A 68 1.08 24.60 1.35
CA LYS A 68 0.35 24.49 2.61
C LYS A 68 1.28 24.69 3.79
N VAL A 69 0.77 25.33 4.85
CA VAL A 69 1.36 25.27 6.18
C VAL A 69 1.06 23.91 6.75
N LYS A 70 2.09 23.21 7.22
CA LYS A 70 2.04 21.94 7.93
C LYS A 70 2.52 22.12 9.35
N ILE A 71 1.79 21.52 10.28
CA ILE A 71 2.08 21.52 11.71
C ILE A 71 2.11 20.07 12.18
N ASP A 72 3.25 19.66 12.73
CA ASP A 72 3.51 18.25 13.01
C ASP A 72 4.37 18.07 14.27
N VAL A 73 4.02 17.05 15.06
CA VAL A 73 4.71 16.63 16.28
C VAL A 73 4.31 15.18 16.57
N ALA A 74 5.21 14.38 17.14
CA ALA A 74 4.91 12.98 17.45
C ALA A 74 3.73 12.87 18.44
N GLY A 75 2.93 11.80 18.31
CA GLY A 75 1.72 11.58 19.11
C GLY A 75 0.44 12.26 18.63
N TYR A 76 0.54 13.27 17.76
CA TYR A 76 -0.62 14.02 17.25
C TYR A 76 -0.85 13.81 15.75
N GLU A 77 -2.09 14.05 15.30
CA GLU A 77 -2.43 14.16 13.88
C GLU A 77 -1.82 15.43 13.27
N SER A 78 -1.24 15.33 12.07
CA SER A 78 -0.66 16.48 11.39
C SER A 78 -1.77 17.44 10.93
N PHE A 79 -1.61 18.73 11.21
CA PHE A 79 -2.47 19.79 10.67
C PHE A 79 -1.88 20.32 9.35
N SER A 80 -2.74 20.58 8.35
CA SER A 80 -2.33 21.15 7.06
C SER A 80 -3.40 22.09 6.49
N GLN A 81 -3.00 23.29 6.08
CA GLN A 81 -3.90 24.33 5.53
C GLN A 81 -3.18 25.15 4.46
N GLY A 82 -3.91 25.65 3.46
CA GLY A 82 -3.34 26.56 2.45
C GLY A 82 -2.79 27.84 3.08
N ILE A 83 -1.61 28.30 2.65
CA ILE A 83 -0.93 29.48 3.23
C ILE A 83 -1.83 30.73 3.19
N LYS A 84 -2.55 30.95 2.08
CA LYS A 84 -3.44 32.12 1.94
C LYS A 84 -4.54 32.14 2.99
N ASP A 85 -5.14 30.99 3.27
CA ASP A 85 -6.19 30.86 4.28
C ASP A 85 -5.59 30.99 5.69
N PHE A 86 -4.44 30.36 5.94
CA PHE A 86 -3.74 30.44 7.22
C PHE A 86 -3.35 31.88 7.60
N ILE A 87 -2.83 32.65 6.65
CA ILE A 87 -2.50 34.08 6.85
C ILE A 87 -3.78 34.90 7.08
N LYS A 88 -4.83 34.65 6.30
CA LYS A 88 -6.10 35.37 6.39
C LYS A 88 -6.79 35.12 7.74
N GLU A 89 -6.78 33.88 8.21
CA GLU A 89 -7.36 33.48 9.49
C GLU A 89 -6.53 33.96 10.68
N ASN A 90 -5.21 34.12 10.49
CA ASN A 90 -4.26 34.53 11.52
C ASN A 90 -4.48 33.81 12.88
N PRO A 91 -4.46 32.47 12.88
CA PRO A 91 -4.89 31.68 14.02
C PRO A 91 -3.99 31.93 15.23
N GLN A 92 -4.57 32.50 16.29
CA GLN A 92 -3.88 32.72 17.56
C GLN A 92 -3.70 31.42 18.36
N LYS A 93 -4.49 30.39 18.02
CA LYS A 93 -4.47 29.10 18.70
C LYS A 93 -4.71 27.97 17.70
N ILE A 94 -3.87 26.95 17.75
CA ILE A 94 -3.92 25.79 16.89
C ILE A 94 -4.14 24.57 17.76
N ILE A 95 -5.14 23.76 17.41
CA ILE A 95 -5.56 22.60 18.20
C ILE A 95 -5.18 21.34 17.45
N LEU A 96 -4.37 20.48 18.07
CA LEU A 96 -3.99 19.18 17.52
C LEU A 96 -4.74 18.05 18.22
N THR A 97 -5.19 17.08 17.44
CA THR A 97 -5.87 15.87 17.95
C THR A 97 -4.84 14.79 18.22
N GLU A 98 -4.96 14.09 19.35
CA GLU A 98 -4.10 12.95 19.69
C GLU A 98 -4.44 11.73 18.82
N LYS A 99 -3.41 10.95 18.48
CA LYS A 99 -3.61 9.71 17.71
C LYS A 99 -4.23 8.63 18.61
N VAL A 100 -5.45 8.21 18.29
CA VAL A 100 -6.14 7.10 18.98
C VAL A 100 -5.46 5.76 18.65
N ARG A 101 -5.35 4.87 19.63
CA ARG A 101 -4.71 3.55 19.47
C ARG A 101 -5.62 2.39 19.85
N ASP A 102 -5.54 1.33 19.05
CA ASP A 102 -5.99 -0.01 19.41
C ASP A 102 -4.87 -0.74 20.15
N ILE A 103 -5.07 -1.07 21.42
CA ILE A 103 -4.14 -1.92 22.17
C ILE A 103 -4.36 -3.37 21.72
N LYS A 104 -3.42 -3.93 20.94
CA LYS A 104 -3.45 -5.36 20.58
C LYS A 104 -3.16 -6.22 21.80
N GLU A 105 -3.96 -7.26 22.00
CA GLU A 105 -3.75 -8.27 23.04
C GLU A 105 -2.35 -8.89 22.92
N VAL A 106 -1.59 -8.89 24.02
CA VAL A 106 -0.23 -9.45 24.06
C VAL A 106 -0.31 -10.91 24.50
N LYS A 107 -0.13 -11.84 23.57
CA LYS A 107 0.12 -13.25 23.94
C LYS A 107 1.52 -13.37 24.53
N LEU A 108 1.59 -13.69 25.81
CA LEU A 108 2.85 -13.92 26.52
C LEU A 108 3.45 -15.26 26.05
N ALA A 109 4.57 -15.18 25.33
CA ALA A 109 5.42 -16.32 25.01
C ALA A 109 6.84 -16.04 25.51
N PRO A 110 7.59 -17.05 25.98
CA PRO A 110 8.98 -16.87 26.41
C PRO A 110 9.85 -16.39 25.23
N LYS A 111 10.36 -15.17 25.34
CA LYS A 111 11.22 -14.53 24.33
C LYS A 111 12.69 -14.68 24.70
N LYS A 112 13.51 -15.16 23.77
CA LYS A 112 14.97 -15.13 23.91
C LYS A 112 15.50 -13.83 23.30
N LEU A 113 15.67 -12.80 24.13
CA LEU A 113 16.19 -11.51 23.68
C LEU A 113 17.71 -11.52 23.63
N VAL A 114 18.30 -10.90 22.60
CA VAL A 114 19.75 -10.73 22.47
C VAL A 114 20.08 -9.29 22.13
N ASP A 115 21.00 -8.70 22.87
CA ASP A 115 21.50 -7.35 22.61
C ASP A 115 22.35 -7.32 21.32
N LYS A 116 22.12 -6.30 20.48
CA LYS A 116 22.94 -6.00 19.30
C LYS A 116 23.15 -4.49 19.20
N ASN A 117 24.23 -4.09 18.55
CA ASN A 117 24.47 -2.71 18.13
C ASN A 117 24.44 -2.62 16.60
N TRP A 118 23.66 -1.68 16.06
CA TRP A 118 23.49 -1.46 14.61
C TRP A 118 23.80 -0.02 14.22
N GLY A 119 24.24 0.20 12.99
CA GLY A 119 24.42 1.53 12.40
C GLY A 119 25.89 1.87 12.08
N VAL A 120 26.25 3.14 12.31
CA VAL A 120 27.57 3.68 12.00
C VAL A 120 28.27 4.07 13.31
N ASN A 121 29.32 3.31 13.65
CA ASN A 121 30.05 3.44 14.92
C ASN A 121 31.36 4.24 14.83
N THR A 122 31.68 4.83 13.67
CA THR A 122 32.93 5.58 13.51
C THR A 122 32.97 6.80 14.43
N LYS A 123 34.13 7.09 15.01
CA LYS A 123 34.42 8.28 15.81
C LYS A 123 35.48 9.17 15.14
N THR A 124 35.61 9.05 13.82
CA THR A 124 36.59 9.81 13.05
C THR A 124 36.37 11.32 13.19
N LYS A 125 37.46 12.07 13.30
CA LYS A 125 37.44 13.53 13.29
C LYS A 125 37.66 14.12 11.89
N SER A 126 38.00 13.28 10.91
CA SER A 126 38.41 13.71 9.56
C SER A 126 37.24 13.85 8.57
N VAL A 127 36.16 13.11 8.78
CA VAL A 127 34.96 13.17 7.94
C VAL A 127 33.78 13.45 8.86
N THR A 128 33.15 14.60 8.69
CA THR A 128 32.13 15.08 9.64
C THR A 128 30.97 15.79 8.95
N TYR A 129 29.78 15.67 9.54
CA TYR A 129 28.67 16.60 9.30
C TYR A 129 28.79 17.75 10.30
N SER A 130 28.98 18.97 9.80
CA SER A 130 29.05 20.16 10.64
C SER A 130 27.67 20.83 10.77
N VAL A 131 27.21 20.94 12.00
CA VAL A 131 26.04 21.74 12.38
C VAL A 131 26.55 23.14 12.71
N ASN A 132 26.04 24.15 11.99
CA ASN A 132 26.49 25.55 12.06
C ASN A 132 27.99 25.73 11.70
N PRO A 133 28.44 25.31 10.50
CA PRO A 133 29.84 25.37 10.12
C PRO A 133 30.37 26.81 10.07
N ASP A 134 29.60 27.77 9.59
CA ASP A 134 30.12 29.12 9.34
C ASP A 134 30.07 30.04 10.55
N PHE A 135 29.64 29.54 11.72
CA PHE A 135 29.39 30.31 12.95
C PHE A 135 28.47 31.54 12.74
N ASN A 136 27.87 31.69 11.56
CA ASN A 136 27.15 32.87 11.12
C ASN A 136 25.69 32.56 10.76
N ASN A 137 25.18 31.41 11.21
CA ASN A 137 23.76 31.07 11.20
C ASN A 137 23.12 30.89 9.80
N SER A 138 23.91 30.91 8.72
CA SER A 138 23.42 30.79 7.33
C SER A 138 23.32 29.34 6.84
N ASN A 139 24.20 28.44 7.30
CA ASN A 139 24.27 27.03 6.91
C ASN A 139 23.95 26.08 8.10
N PHE A 140 22.83 26.31 8.78
CA PHE A 140 22.43 25.48 9.92
C PHE A 140 21.90 24.12 9.45
N LEU A 141 22.60 23.03 9.80
CA LEU A 141 22.17 21.68 9.42
C LEU A 141 20.77 21.41 10.00
N GLY A 142 19.79 21.21 9.11
CA GLY A 142 18.39 20.99 9.48
C GLY A 142 18.19 19.64 10.18
N GLU A 143 18.08 18.58 9.38
CA GLU A 143 17.91 17.22 9.89
C GLU A 143 18.77 16.24 9.10
N THR A 144 19.39 15.30 9.80
CA THR A 144 20.11 14.18 9.19
C THR A 144 19.53 12.86 9.66
N ALA A 145 19.53 11.85 8.80
CA ALA A 145 19.04 10.52 9.13
C ALA A 145 19.93 9.41 8.59
N LEU A 146 19.83 8.24 9.25
CA LEU A 146 20.48 7.01 8.85
C LEU A 146 19.43 5.89 8.67
N GLU A 147 19.55 5.11 7.59
CA GLU A 147 18.73 3.92 7.35
C GLU A 147 19.18 2.76 8.25
N PHE A 148 18.20 2.04 8.78
CA PHE A 148 18.36 0.78 9.50
C PHE A 148 17.43 -0.27 8.90
N ASN A 149 17.80 -1.54 9.04
CA ASN A 149 16.95 -2.66 8.62
C ASN A 149 16.90 -3.71 9.73
N ALA A 150 15.78 -3.79 10.42
CA ALA A 150 15.54 -4.77 11.47
C ALA A 150 14.89 -6.02 10.85
N SER A 151 15.70 -7.05 10.58
CA SER A 151 15.18 -8.30 10.00
C SER A 151 14.15 -9.00 10.89
N LYS A 152 14.26 -8.85 12.21
CA LYS A 152 13.32 -9.33 13.23
C LYS A 152 12.78 -8.17 14.04
N ARG A 153 11.59 -8.34 14.60
CA ARG A 153 11.03 -7.39 15.57
C ARG A 153 12.02 -7.17 16.72
N SER A 154 12.41 -5.90 16.90
CA SER A 154 13.47 -5.51 17.81
C SER A 154 13.07 -4.28 18.62
N LYS A 155 13.44 -4.25 19.90
CA LYS A 155 13.21 -3.10 20.77
C LYS A 155 14.45 -2.22 20.76
N ILE A 156 14.29 -0.91 20.52
CA ILE A 156 15.38 0.04 20.66
C ILE A 156 15.59 0.35 22.14
N LYS A 157 16.83 0.26 22.60
CA LYS A 157 17.24 0.64 23.96
C LYS A 157 17.90 1.99 23.96
N ASN A 158 18.90 2.17 23.09
CA ASN A 158 19.67 3.40 23.04
C ASN A 158 19.76 3.93 21.62
N ILE A 159 19.82 5.25 21.49
CA ILE A 159 20.21 5.94 20.27
C ILE A 159 21.50 6.71 20.54
N ASN A 160 22.54 6.40 19.79
CA ASN A 160 23.89 6.90 20.00
C ASN A 160 24.28 7.83 18.83
N LEU A 161 24.87 8.98 19.17
CA LEU A 161 25.39 9.96 18.23
C LEU A 161 26.88 10.19 18.52
N ASN A 162 27.75 9.86 17.56
CA ASN A 162 29.18 10.11 17.72
C ASN A 162 29.54 11.53 17.28
N ILE A 163 30.05 12.31 18.22
CA ILE A 163 30.37 13.73 18.08
C ILE A 163 31.88 13.89 18.16
N SER A 164 32.48 14.38 17.09
CA SER A 164 33.94 14.59 17.01
C SER A 164 34.39 15.90 17.66
N LYS A 165 33.50 16.90 17.69
CA LYS A 165 33.73 18.21 18.31
C LYS A 165 32.41 18.88 18.72
N TYR A 166 32.38 19.47 19.90
CA TYR A 166 31.28 20.31 20.40
C TYR A 166 31.90 21.63 20.88
N THR A 167 31.34 22.78 20.49
CA THR A 167 31.89 24.10 20.87
C THR A 167 30.83 25.13 21.23
N SER A 168 29.73 24.70 21.86
CA SER A 168 28.74 25.63 22.40
C SER A 168 28.95 25.82 23.91
N ASN A 169 28.65 27.01 24.40
CA ASN A 169 28.57 27.33 25.83
C ASN A 169 27.14 27.20 26.37
N GLN A 170 26.16 26.89 25.51
CA GLN A 170 24.76 26.68 25.86
C GLN A 170 24.32 25.27 25.45
N PRO A 171 23.34 24.69 26.16
CA PRO A 171 22.73 23.44 25.73
C PRO A 171 22.15 23.55 24.31
N VAL A 172 22.32 22.48 23.53
CA VAL A 172 21.83 22.42 22.15
C VAL A 172 20.64 21.49 22.07
N MET A 173 19.48 22.06 21.73
CA MET A 173 18.23 21.31 21.58
C MET A 173 18.25 20.40 20.35
N MET A 174 18.08 19.11 20.56
CA MET A 174 17.93 18.09 19.52
C MET A 174 16.58 17.40 19.60
N ARG A 175 16.03 17.02 18.45
CA ARG A 175 14.89 16.12 18.29
C ARG A 175 15.35 14.83 17.67
N TYR A 176 14.84 13.73 18.19
CA TYR A 176 14.96 12.40 17.60
C TYR A 176 13.64 12.00 16.95
N SER A 177 13.73 11.52 15.72
CA SER A 177 12.59 11.03 14.96
C SER A 177 12.88 9.61 14.48
N ILE A 178 11.83 8.78 14.37
CA ILE A 178 11.93 7.48 13.72
C ILE A 178 10.95 7.49 12.56
N TYR A 179 11.44 7.26 11.34
CA TYR A 179 10.61 7.30 10.14
C TYR A 179 10.39 5.91 9.57
N SER A 180 9.17 5.65 9.08
CA SER A 180 8.92 4.56 8.16
C SER A 180 9.66 4.79 6.84
N GLU A 181 9.91 3.71 6.10
CA GLU A 181 10.49 3.77 4.76
C GLU A 181 9.40 3.79 3.68
N LYS A 182 9.58 4.66 2.68
CA LYS A 182 8.81 4.66 1.43
C LYS A 182 9.75 5.03 0.27
N ASN A 183 9.80 4.19 -0.75
CA ASN A 183 10.62 4.40 -1.97
C ASN A 183 12.11 4.69 -1.68
N GLY A 184 12.67 4.06 -0.65
CA GLY A 184 14.06 4.21 -0.20
C GLY A 184 14.35 5.49 0.59
N MET A 185 13.31 6.21 1.03
CA MET A 185 13.41 7.49 1.73
C MET A 185 12.63 7.48 3.06
N PRO A 186 12.98 8.34 4.02
CA PRO A 186 12.17 8.54 5.23
C PRO A 186 10.80 9.19 4.90
N ASP A 187 9.71 8.62 5.42
CA ASP A 187 8.33 9.05 5.11
C ASP A 187 7.59 9.60 6.35
N LYS A 188 6.95 8.75 7.15
CA LYS A 188 6.13 9.16 8.31
C LYS A 188 6.86 8.92 9.62
N ASN A 189 6.79 9.89 10.54
CA ASN A 189 7.30 9.68 11.89
C ASN A 189 6.41 8.65 12.62
N ILE A 190 7.00 7.55 13.07
CA ILE A 190 6.32 6.45 13.77
C ILE A 190 6.43 6.57 15.29
N LEU A 191 7.10 7.62 15.79
CA LEU A 191 7.14 7.88 17.22
C LEU A 191 5.76 8.25 17.77
N GLU A 192 5.54 7.72 18.95
CA GLU A 192 4.33 7.83 19.74
C GLU A 192 4.32 9.07 20.63
N GLU A 193 5.50 9.49 21.03
CA GLU A 193 5.76 10.67 21.86
C GLU A 193 6.94 11.42 21.27
N GLU A 194 6.95 12.73 21.50
CA GLU A 194 8.06 13.59 21.11
C GLU A 194 9.30 13.29 21.95
N ILE A 195 10.46 13.14 21.29
CA ILE A 195 11.74 12.88 21.97
C ILE A 195 12.67 14.07 21.69
N THR A 196 12.84 14.91 22.70
CA THR A 196 13.76 16.05 22.67
C THR A 196 14.79 15.98 23.78
N VAL A 197 15.98 16.52 23.51
CA VAL A 197 17.13 16.49 24.43
C VAL A 197 17.88 17.80 24.36
N GLU A 198 18.26 18.33 25.53
CA GLU A 198 19.25 19.39 25.69
C GLU A 198 20.65 18.80 25.76
N LEU A 199 21.41 18.86 24.67
CA LEU A 199 22.77 18.32 24.62
C LEU A 199 23.79 19.32 25.18
N THR A 200 24.53 18.91 26.21
CA THR A 200 25.70 19.61 26.74
C THR A 200 26.99 18.81 26.50
N GLU A 201 28.15 19.47 26.60
CA GLU A 201 29.45 18.84 26.37
C GLU A 201 29.72 17.68 27.35
N ASP A 202 29.32 17.80 28.62
CA ASP A 202 29.59 16.80 29.65
C ASP A 202 28.80 15.50 29.44
N MET A 203 27.70 15.52 28.67
CA MET A 203 26.95 14.32 28.28
C MET A 203 27.67 13.48 27.23
N ILE A 204 28.68 14.04 26.56
CA ILE A 204 29.44 13.36 25.51
C ILE A 204 30.58 12.57 26.17
N LYS A 205 30.42 11.25 26.27
CA LYS A 205 31.44 10.35 26.85
C LYS A 205 32.20 9.65 25.73
N ASP A 206 33.52 9.77 25.73
CA ASP A 206 34.41 9.19 24.71
C ASP A 206 33.97 9.52 23.27
N GLY A 207 33.50 10.75 23.04
CA GLY A 207 33.02 11.20 21.73
C GLY A 207 31.66 10.64 21.32
N THR A 208 30.88 10.09 22.24
CA THR A 208 29.51 9.59 22.00
C THR A 208 28.53 10.21 22.97
N PHE A 209 27.44 10.75 22.46
CA PHE A 209 26.23 11.00 23.22
C PHE A 209 25.28 9.80 23.10
N THR A 210 24.75 9.31 24.21
CA THR A 210 23.84 8.16 24.27
C THR A 210 22.53 8.58 24.91
N LEU A 211 21.44 8.43 24.15
CA LEU A 211 20.07 8.61 24.63
C LEU A 211 19.45 7.25 24.95
N ASP A 212 19.10 7.02 26.22
CA ASP A 212 18.30 5.87 26.64
C ASP A 212 16.82 6.11 26.31
N VAL A 213 16.22 5.17 25.58
CA VAL A 213 14.80 5.15 25.18
C VAL A 213 14.13 3.82 25.53
N ASN A 214 14.72 3.04 26.45
CA ASN A 214 14.21 1.73 26.80
C ASN A 214 12.84 1.80 27.49
N ASP A 215 12.52 2.88 28.19
CA ASP A 215 11.22 3.16 28.79
C ASP A 215 10.13 3.50 27.76
N ARG A 216 10.50 4.11 26.63
CA ARG A 216 9.60 4.51 25.51
C ARG A 216 8.99 3.35 24.73
N ASN A 217 9.38 2.11 25.03
CA ASN A 217 8.85 0.90 24.39
C ASN A 217 8.85 0.92 22.84
N ILE A 218 9.90 1.48 22.23
CA ILE A 218 9.99 1.62 20.78
C ILE A 218 10.34 0.28 20.13
N TRP A 219 9.43 -0.25 19.30
CA TRP A 219 9.64 -1.48 18.54
C TRP A 219 9.72 -1.20 17.04
N VAL A 220 10.71 -1.79 16.40
CA VAL A 220 10.96 -1.65 14.96
C VAL A 220 11.08 -3.00 14.28
N GLN A 221 10.66 -3.04 13.02
CA GLN A 221 10.81 -4.18 12.12
C GLN A 221 10.78 -3.65 10.70
N GLY A 222 11.67 -4.17 9.85
CA GLY A 222 11.82 -3.69 8.47
C GLY A 222 12.77 -2.53 8.34
N LYS A 223 12.68 -1.86 7.19
CA LYS A 223 13.44 -0.65 6.94
C LYS A 223 12.81 0.52 7.67
N PHE A 224 13.64 1.29 8.35
CA PHE A 224 13.25 2.50 9.04
C PHE A 224 14.45 3.45 9.06
N PHE A 225 14.20 4.71 9.41
CA PHE A 225 15.27 5.70 9.55
C PHE A 225 15.24 6.30 10.95
N ILE A 226 16.40 6.64 11.48
CA ILE A 226 16.51 7.49 12.67
C ILE A 226 17.02 8.84 12.23
N GLY A 227 16.20 9.85 12.45
CA GLY A 227 16.49 11.26 12.18
C GLY A 227 16.91 11.99 13.45
N ILE A 228 17.85 12.92 13.30
CA ILE A 228 18.29 13.85 14.34
C ILE A 228 18.19 15.26 13.76
N GLN A 229 17.34 16.08 14.37
CA GLN A 229 17.11 17.46 13.98
C GLN A 229 17.62 18.39 15.09
N PHE A 230 18.35 19.44 14.73
CA PHE A 230 18.72 20.50 15.66
C PHE A 230 17.62 21.56 15.64
N LEU A 231 17.01 21.83 16.80
CA LEU A 231 15.73 22.58 16.84
C LEU A 231 15.91 24.09 16.87
N LYS A 232 16.96 24.57 17.54
CA LYS A 232 17.24 25.99 17.73
C LYS A 232 18.66 26.30 17.26
N ARG A 233 18.82 27.47 16.66
CA ARG A 233 20.16 28.02 16.36
C ARG A 233 20.89 28.28 17.68
N PHE A 234 22.20 28.08 17.69
CA PHE A 234 23.04 28.24 18.88
C PHE A 234 24.39 28.84 18.51
N GLU A 235 25.02 29.53 19.46
CA GLU A 235 26.39 29.99 19.32
C GLU A 235 27.36 28.81 19.46
N GLY A 236 28.21 28.60 18.44
CA GLY A 236 29.14 27.48 18.39
C GLY A 236 28.88 26.54 17.21
N ARG A 237 29.52 25.37 17.24
CA ARG A 237 29.48 24.35 16.19
C ARG A 237 29.44 22.96 16.82
N ILE A 238 28.71 22.04 16.20
CA ILE A 238 28.79 20.61 16.51
C ILE A 238 29.26 19.88 15.25
N ASN A 239 30.29 19.05 15.37
CA ASN A 239 30.71 18.15 14.30
C ASN A 239 30.32 16.72 14.66
N ILE A 240 29.43 16.15 13.88
CA ILE A 240 29.04 14.74 13.96
C ILE A 240 30.02 13.93 13.12
N SER A 241 30.54 12.84 13.66
CA SER A 241 31.43 11.94 12.91
C SER A 241 30.68 11.30 11.73
N ALA A 242 31.37 10.93 10.66
CA ALA A 242 30.74 10.33 9.47
C ALA A 242 31.55 9.17 8.89
N ALA A 243 30.87 8.21 8.28
CA ALA A 243 31.49 7.12 7.53
C ALA A 243 31.37 7.35 6.03
N LEU A 244 32.47 7.19 5.31
CA LEU A 244 32.50 7.26 3.84
C LEU A 244 31.88 6.00 3.20
N PHE A 245 31.45 6.13 1.94
CA PHE A 245 30.87 5.06 1.12
C PHE A 245 29.65 4.40 1.75
N ARG A 246 28.94 5.16 2.59
CA ARG A 246 27.65 4.80 3.16
C ARG A 246 26.65 5.89 2.82
N THR A 247 25.39 5.51 2.78
CA THR A 247 24.30 6.44 2.49
C THR A 247 23.79 7.09 3.76
N GLY A 248 23.88 8.42 3.82
CA GLY A 248 23.17 9.27 4.76
C GLY A 248 22.02 10.01 4.08
N TYR A 249 21.14 10.59 4.87
CA TYR A 249 20.02 11.39 4.38
C TYR A 249 20.04 12.73 5.09
N ILE A 250 19.74 13.80 4.38
CA ILE A 250 19.62 15.13 4.96
C ILE A 250 18.41 15.85 4.37
N ARG A 251 17.82 16.76 5.14
CA ARG A 251 16.85 17.72 4.64
C ARG A 251 16.92 19.02 5.41
N GLU A 252 16.40 20.07 4.81
CA GLU A 252 16.14 21.33 5.49
C GLU A 252 14.66 21.44 5.85
N PHE A 253 14.36 21.42 7.15
CA PHE A 253 13.00 21.56 7.66
C PHE A 253 11.98 20.62 6.99
N TYR A 254 11.00 21.11 6.23
CA TYR A 254 10.01 20.31 5.50
C TYR A 254 10.35 20.12 4.01
N GLY A 255 11.53 20.56 3.58
CA GLY A 255 12.08 20.28 2.27
C GLY A 255 12.27 18.78 2.03
N ASP A 256 12.45 18.45 0.76
CA ASP A 256 12.62 17.07 0.33
C ASP A 256 13.89 16.44 0.92
N TRP A 257 13.83 15.14 1.19
CA TRP A 257 15.00 14.38 1.59
C TRP A 257 15.99 14.28 0.45
N MET A 258 17.23 14.66 0.73
CA MET A 258 18.37 14.46 -0.15
C MET A 258 19.17 13.25 0.32
N LYS A 259 19.41 12.32 -0.61
CA LYS A 259 20.24 11.14 -0.39
C LYS A 259 21.71 11.48 -0.61
N MET A 260 22.54 11.30 0.41
CA MET A 260 23.98 11.47 0.35
C MET A 260 24.67 10.11 0.20
N SER A 261 25.03 9.72 -1.02
CA SER A 261 25.59 8.39 -1.29
C SER A 261 27.07 8.20 -0.89
N ILE A 262 27.74 9.27 -0.47
CA ILE A 262 29.20 9.26 -0.20
C ILE A 262 29.56 9.29 1.28
N ALA A 263 28.62 9.69 2.14
CA ALA A 263 28.84 9.81 3.57
C ALA A 263 27.54 9.55 4.34
N ALA A 264 27.65 8.94 5.52
CA ALA A 264 26.55 8.72 6.44
C ALA A 264 26.91 9.21 7.85
N PRO A 265 25.99 9.87 8.57
CA PRO A 265 26.25 10.33 9.94
C PRO A 265 26.48 9.14 10.87
N ALA A 266 27.35 9.32 11.87
CA ALA A 266 27.67 8.30 12.86
C ALA A 266 26.58 8.16 13.93
N ILE A 267 25.43 7.66 13.46
CA ILE A 267 24.28 7.28 14.27
C ILE A 267 24.32 5.76 14.43
N ASN A 268 24.18 5.27 15.65
CA ASN A 268 24.03 3.83 15.91
C ASN A 268 22.99 3.60 17.02
N ILE A 269 22.48 2.37 17.13
CA ILE A 269 21.48 2.00 18.12
C ILE A 269 21.84 0.70 18.82
N ASP A 270 21.53 0.65 20.11
CA ASP A 270 21.52 -0.59 20.86
C ASP A 270 20.09 -1.14 20.88
N VAL A 271 19.93 -2.41 20.50
CA VAL A 271 18.62 -3.05 20.36
C VAL A 271 18.58 -4.39 21.08
N LYS A 272 17.40 -4.75 21.60
CA LYS A 272 17.07 -6.12 21.99
C LYS A 272 16.32 -6.81 20.86
N VAL A 273 16.97 -7.77 20.23
CA VAL A 273 16.40 -8.56 19.14
C VAL A 273 15.72 -9.80 19.72
N ASP A 274 14.48 -10.04 19.35
CA ASP A 274 13.80 -11.30 19.68
C ASP A 274 14.33 -12.43 18.78
N LYS A 275 15.16 -13.34 19.32
CA LYS A 275 15.67 -14.49 18.55
C LYS A 275 14.55 -15.43 18.10
N ASN A 276 13.52 -15.57 18.92
CA ASN A 276 12.33 -16.37 18.62
C ASN A 276 11.31 -15.57 17.78
N GLY A 277 11.49 -14.25 17.68
CA GLY A 277 10.79 -13.40 16.75
C GLY A 277 11.04 -13.86 15.32
N LYS A 278 9.97 -14.02 14.56
CA LYS A 278 10.00 -14.37 13.15
C LYS A 278 10.68 -13.23 12.39
N ASN A 279 11.58 -13.53 11.43
CA ASN A 279 12.06 -12.47 10.54
C ASN A 279 10.87 -11.92 9.74
N ILE A 280 11.00 -10.74 9.13
CA ILE A 280 10.06 -10.31 8.08
C ILE A 280 9.98 -11.33 6.98
N LYS A 281 11.09 -11.99 6.63
CA LYS A 281 11.07 -13.13 5.72
C LYS A 281 10.36 -14.34 6.29
N ASP A 282 10.28 -14.53 7.62
CA ASP A 282 9.56 -15.64 8.25
C ASP A 282 8.09 -15.29 8.54
N GLU A 283 7.70 -14.03 8.69
CA GLU A 283 6.31 -13.54 8.78
C GLU A 283 5.71 -13.33 7.40
N MET A 284 6.50 -12.81 6.45
CA MET A 284 6.18 -12.87 5.04
C MET A 284 6.22 -14.31 4.59
N LYS A 285 7.14 -15.19 5.00
CA LYS A 285 7.01 -16.64 4.75
C LYS A 285 5.92 -17.31 5.59
N GLU A 286 5.40 -16.80 6.69
CA GLU A 286 4.27 -17.52 7.32
C GLU A 286 2.93 -17.10 6.73
N ASN A 287 2.81 -15.85 6.31
CA ASN A 287 1.66 -15.37 5.55
C ASN A 287 1.77 -15.79 4.08
N SER A 288 2.96 -15.71 3.49
CA SER A 288 3.27 -16.15 2.12
C SER A 288 3.62 -17.62 2.02
N ASP A 289 4.16 -18.36 2.98
CA ASP A 289 4.28 -19.84 2.87
C ASP A 289 2.93 -20.47 3.17
N LYS A 290 1.99 -19.84 3.88
CA LYS A 290 0.60 -20.34 3.87
C LYS A 290 -0.08 -20.06 2.52
N ALA A 291 0.04 -18.85 1.98
CA ALA A 291 -0.50 -18.51 0.66
C ALA A 291 0.23 -19.20 -0.52
N SER A 292 1.56 -19.38 -0.44
CA SER A 292 2.40 -20.04 -1.45
C SER A 292 2.56 -21.54 -1.23
N MET A 293 2.05 -22.10 -0.12
CA MET A 293 1.73 -23.53 -0.05
C MET A 293 0.37 -23.82 -0.71
N LEU A 294 -0.53 -22.84 -0.74
CA LEU A 294 -1.84 -22.92 -1.39
C LEU A 294 -1.77 -22.65 -2.91
N PHE A 295 -0.80 -21.84 -3.35
CA PHE A 295 -0.57 -21.56 -4.76
C PHE A 295 0.82 -22.06 -5.22
N PRO A 296 0.89 -22.94 -6.23
CA PRO A 296 2.15 -23.40 -6.82
C PRO A 296 2.91 -22.25 -7.51
N ASP A 297 4.17 -22.47 -7.86
CA ASP A 297 4.93 -21.51 -8.68
C ASP A 297 4.31 -21.40 -10.09
N LEU A 298 3.75 -20.24 -10.41
CA LEU A 298 3.09 -19.95 -11.68
C LEU A 298 3.98 -19.18 -12.65
N SER A 299 5.25 -18.92 -12.30
CA SER A 299 6.13 -18.04 -13.08
C SER A 299 6.20 -18.48 -14.54
N GLN A 300 6.29 -19.79 -14.79
CA GLN A 300 6.28 -20.35 -16.13
C GLN A 300 4.95 -20.08 -16.86
N TYR A 301 3.81 -20.34 -16.23
CA TYR A 301 2.50 -20.14 -16.86
C TYR A 301 2.19 -18.67 -17.14
N ASN A 302 2.67 -17.77 -16.28
CA ASN A 302 2.58 -16.33 -16.51
C ASN A 302 3.39 -15.93 -17.75
N ILE A 303 4.61 -16.44 -17.90
CA ILE A 303 5.43 -16.19 -19.09
C ILE A 303 4.76 -16.76 -20.36
N GLU A 304 4.25 -17.99 -20.30
CA GLU A 304 3.58 -18.64 -21.43
C GLU A 304 2.31 -17.88 -21.86
N SER A 305 1.45 -17.50 -20.92
CA SER A 305 0.22 -16.75 -21.22
C SER A 305 0.52 -15.34 -21.76
N GLU A 306 1.52 -14.64 -21.20
CA GLU A 306 1.98 -13.34 -21.72
C GLU A 306 2.57 -13.43 -23.12
N ASN A 307 3.25 -14.54 -23.45
CA ASN A 307 3.80 -14.74 -24.79
C ASN A 307 2.74 -15.19 -25.82
N SER A 308 1.57 -15.64 -25.35
CA SER A 308 0.46 -16.01 -26.23
C SER A 308 -0.19 -14.79 -26.90
N ILE A 309 -0.95 -15.00 -27.98
CA ILE A 309 -1.67 -13.91 -28.67
C ILE A 309 -3.00 -13.54 -27.97
N TYR A 310 -3.49 -14.41 -27.08
CA TYR A 310 -4.82 -14.31 -26.49
C TYR A 310 -4.92 -13.13 -25.52
N GLY A 311 -6.01 -12.37 -25.60
CA GLY A 311 -6.20 -11.11 -24.88
C GLY A 311 -5.54 -9.90 -25.57
N LYS A 312 -4.77 -10.13 -26.64
CA LYS A 312 -4.11 -9.09 -27.45
C LYS A 312 -4.14 -9.37 -28.94
N ASN A 313 -5.13 -10.12 -29.40
CA ASN A 313 -5.26 -10.45 -30.80
C ASN A 313 -6.13 -9.41 -31.53
N ASP A 314 -5.48 -8.41 -32.14
CA ASP A 314 -6.17 -7.33 -32.84
C ASP A 314 -6.99 -7.80 -34.06
N ALA A 315 -6.72 -9.00 -34.59
CA ALA A 315 -7.44 -9.53 -35.76
C ALA A 315 -8.85 -10.03 -35.40
N VAL A 316 -9.07 -10.45 -34.14
CA VAL A 316 -10.34 -11.06 -33.70
C VAL A 316 -10.93 -10.40 -32.46
N GLY A 317 -10.15 -9.59 -31.75
CA GLY A 317 -10.55 -8.86 -30.57
C GLY A 317 -11.49 -7.71 -30.89
N LYS A 318 -12.57 -7.59 -30.13
CA LYS A 318 -13.60 -6.58 -30.29
C LYS A 318 -14.02 -6.01 -28.94
N MET A 319 -14.50 -4.78 -28.94
CA MET A 319 -15.17 -4.18 -27.79
C MET A 319 -16.68 -4.18 -28.03
N VAL A 320 -17.47 -4.46 -26.99
CA VAL A 320 -18.90 -4.15 -26.94
C VAL A 320 -19.13 -3.07 -25.89
N LYS A 321 -19.85 -2.01 -26.27
CA LYS A 321 -20.27 -0.97 -25.34
C LYS A 321 -21.58 -1.39 -24.68
N LEU A 322 -21.57 -1.42 -23.36
CA LEU A 322 -22.75 -1.51 -22.51
C LEU A 322 -23.09 -0.11 -21.99
N ASN A 323 -24.18 0.02 -21.23
CA ASN A 323 -24.61 1.32 -20.72
C ASN A 323 -23.57 1.96 -19.79
N ASP A 324 -22.93 1.16 -18.93
CA ASP A 324 -22.06 1.60 -17.85
C ASP A 324 -20.72 0.85 -17.80
N ALA A 325 -20.42 0.07 -18.84
CA ALA A 325 -19.19 -0.69 -19.00
C ALA A 325 -18.84 -0.88 -20.49
N GLU A 326 -17.61 -1.31 -20.76
CA GLU A 326 -17.14 -1.69 -22.09
C GLU A 326 -16.43 -3.05 -21.96
N LEU A 327 -16.90 -4.08 -22.67
CA LEU A 327 -16.31 -5.42 -22.58
C LEU A 327 -15.43 -5.72 -23.78
N TYR A 328 -14.21 -6.19 -23.54
CA TYR A 328 -13.37 -6.80 -24.54
C TYR A 328 -13.65 -8.29 -24.65
N TYR A 329 -13.74 -8.79 -25.88
CA TYR A 329 -13.89 -10.21 -26.15
C TYR A 329 -13.15 -10.60 -27.42
N GLU A 330 -12.76 -11.87 -27.51
CA GLU A 330 -12.15 -12.48 -28.67
C GLU A 330 -12.98 -13.70 -29.11
N ILE A 331 -13.10 -13.91 -30.43
CA ILE A 331 -13.83 -15.06 -30.99
C ILE A 331 -12.87 -15.93 -31.81
N TYR A 332 -12.88 -17.24 -31.54
CA TYR A 332 -12.05 -18.23 -32.21
C TYR A 332 -12.87 -19.44 -32.66
N GLY A 333 -12.53 -19.98 -33.83
CA GLY A 333 -13.17 -21.18 -34.35
C GLY A 333 -14.62 -20.97 -34.80
N GLU A 334 -15.27 -22.09 -35.11
CA GLU A 334 -16.64 -22.18 -35.60
C GLU A 334 -17.37 -23.34 -34.90
N GLY A 335 -18.70 -23.39 -35.04
CA GLY A 335 -19.55 -24.43 -34.43
C GLY A 335 -20.44 -23.89 -33.31
N GLU A 336 -20.84 -24.78 -32.39
CA GLU A 336 -21.67 -24.40 -31.25
C GLU A 336 -20.93 -23.38 -30.35
N PRO A 337 -21.62 -22.35 -29.86
CA PRO A 337 -20.99 -21.30 -29.05
C PRO A 337 -20.58 -21.84 -27.68
N LEU A 338 -19.35 -21.51 -27.28
CA LEU A 338 -18.77 -21.80 -25.97
C LEU A 338 -18.13 -20.52 -25.42
N VAL A 339 -18.68 -20.03 -24.31
CA VAL A 339 -18.14 -18.87 -23.60
C VAL A 339 -17.10 -19.32 -22.59
N LEU A 340 -15.96 -18.62 -22.54
CA LEU A 340 -14.91 -18.81 -21.53
C LEU A 340 -14.85 -17.61 -20.58
N LEU A 341 -14.91 -17.87 -19.27
CA LEU A 341 -14.88 -16.86 -18.20
C LEU A 341 -13.68 -17.10 -17.27
N HIS A 342 -12.76 -16.13 -17.22
CA HIS A 342 -11.49 -16.21 -16.50
C HIS A 342 -11.63 -15.97 -14.98
N GLY A 343 -10.53 -16.12 -14.23
CA GLY A 343 -10.51 -15.94 -12.77
C GLY A 343 -10.35 -14.48 -12.30
N ASN A 344 -10.45 -14.23 -10.99
CA ASN A 344 -10.31 -12.88 -10.43
C ASN A 344 -8.92 -12.28 -10.70
N GLY A 345 -8.86 -11.02 -11.13
CA GLY A 345 -7.62 -10.34 -11.50
C GLY A 345 -7.02 -10.81 -12.83
N GLY A 346 -7.70 -11.72 -13.54
CA GLY A 346 -7.24 -12.35 -14.77
C GLY A 346 -7.67 -11.64 -16.05
N SER A 347 -7.51 -12.35 -17.17
CA SER A 347 -7.99 -11.94 -18.49
C SER A 347 -8.06 -13.15 -19.46
N ILE A 348 -8.51 -12.94 -20.69
CA ILE A 348 -8.59 -13.96 -21.76
C ILE A 348 -7.28 -14.76 -21.92
N LYS A 349 -6.12 -14.15 -21.66
CA LYS A 349 -4.80 -14.80 -21.81
C LYS A 349 -4.65 -16.06 -20.94
N GLU A 350 -5.43 -16.17 -19.86
CA GLU A 350 -5.44 -17.33 -18.97
C GLU A 350 -5.98 -18.59 -19.65
N PHE A 351 -6.64 -18.46 -20.80
CA PHE A 351 -7.09 -19.62 -21.58
C PHE A 351 -6.13 -20.00 -22.72
N TYR A 352 -4.86 -19.59 -22.67
CA TYR A 352 -3.90 -19.86 -23.74
C TYR A 352 -3.69 -21.35 -24.07
N LYS A 353 -3.96 -22.26 -23.13
CA LYS A 353 -3.95 -23.71 -23.37
C LYS A 353 -5.32 -24.29 -23.74
N GLN A 354 -6.41 -23.60 -23.42
CA GLN A 354 -7.78 -24.05 -23.68
C GLN A 354 -8.25 -23.59 -25.07
N ILE A 355 -8.06 -22.32 -25.42
CA ILE A 355 -8.53 -21.75 -26.69
C ILE A 355 -8.03 -22.53 -27.92
N PRO A 356 -6.73 -22.89 -28.05
CA PRO A 356 -6.25 -23.64 -29.22
C PRO A 356 -6.94 -24.98 -29.44
N GLU A 357 -7.30 -25.69 -28.36
CA GLU A 357 -7.92 -27.01 -28.45
C GLU A 357 -9.43 -26.93 -28.62
N LEU A 358 -10.08 -26.04 -27.86
CA LEU A 358 -11.54 -25.89 -27.89
C LEU A 358 -12.04 -25.26 -29.20
N SER A 359 -11.29 -24.30 -29.76
CA SER A 359 -11.65 -23.63 -31.02
C SER A 359 -11.61 -24.54 -32.26
N LYS A 360 -11.00 -25.73 -32.15
CA LYS A 360 -11.06 -26.78 -33.19
C LYS A 360 -12.46 -27.43 -33.29
N LYS A 361 -13.33 -27.23 -32.30
CA LYS A 361 -14.63 -27.91 -32.17
C LYS A 361 -15.80 -26.96 -31.91
N PHE A 362 -15.53 -25.79 -31.33
CA PHE A 362 -16.55 -24.84 -30.89
C PHE A 362 -16.22 -23.43 -31.38
N LYS A 363 -17.26 -22.60 -31.48
CA LYS A 363 -17.10 -21.15 -31.59
C LYS A 363 -16.81 -20.60 -30.20
N VAL A 364 -15.53 -20.49 -29.87
CA VAL A 364 -15.04 -20.04 -28.57
C VAL A 364 -15.16 -18.52 -28.48
N ILE A 365 -15.83 -18.03 -27.44
CA ILE A 365 -16.02 -16.61 -27.12
C ILE A 365 -15.36 -16.37 -25.77
N ALA A 366 -14.13 -15.88 -25.78
CA ALA A 366 -13.40 -15.57 -24.56
C ALA A 366 -13.59 -14.09 -24.22
N ILE A 367 -13.89 -13.79 -22.96
CA ILE A 367 -14.32 -12.45 -22.54
C ILE A 367 -13.45 -11.99 -21.38
N ASP A 368 -12.98 -10.74 -21.44
CA ASP A 368 -12.48 -10.04 -20.27
C ASP A 368 -13.69 -9.55 -19.47
N THR A 369 -13.88 -10.04 -18.25
CA THR A 369 -15.01 -9.62 -17.42
C THR A 369 -14.89 -8.15 -17.00
N ARG A 370 -16.02 -7.52 -16.66
CA ARG A 370 -16.09 -6.09 -16.30
C ARG A 370 -14.98 -5.71 -15.31
N ALA A 371 -14.31 -4.60 -15.61
CA ALA A 371 -13.19 -4.04 -14.85
C ALA A 371 -11.91 -4.90 -14.82
N GLN A 372 -11.80 -5.93 -15.66
CA GLN A 372 -10.65 -6.83 -15.73
C GLN A 372 -10.11 -6.90 -17.16
N GLY A 373 -8.86 -7.34 -17.34
CA GLY A 373 -8.19 -7.33 -18.63
C GLY A 373 -8.28 -5.98 -19.35
N LYS A 374 -8.81 -5.99 -20.59
CA LYS A 374 -9.07 -4.79 -21.40
C LYS A 374 -10.47 -4.20 -21.21
N SER A 375 -11.34 -4.87 -20.46
CA SER A 375 -12.68 -4.41 -20.17
C SER A 375 -12.67 -3.27 -19.15
N LYS A 376 -13.58 -2.33 -19.34
CA LYS A 376 -13.72 -1.13 -18.52
C LYS A 376 -15.05 -1.14 -17.81
N ASP A 377 -15.04 -0.59 -16.62
CA ASP A 377 -16.23 -0.28 -15.86
C ASP A 377 -16.25 1.22 -15.58
N PHE A 378 -17.37 1.85 -15.86
CA PHE A 378 -17.56 3.29 -15.68
C PHE A 378 -18.33 3.61 -14.41
N THR A 379 -18.54 2.60 -13.54
CA THR A 379 -19.26 2.75 -12.28
C THR A 379 -18.30 2.60 -11.11
N ASN A 380 -18.11 3.61 -10.28
CA ASN A 380 -17.28 3.44 -9.08
C ASN A 380 -18.00 2.63 -7.96
N LYS A 381 -18.83 1.65 -8.34
CA LYS A 381 -19.67 0.83 -7.48
C LYS A 381 -18.99 -0.50 -7.16
N ASP A 382 -19.40 -1.14 -6.07
CA ASP A 382 -18.97 -2.50 -5.76
C ASP A 382 -19.38 -3.49 -6.87
N LEU A 383 -18.46 -4.39 -7.22
CA LEU A 383 -18.70 -5.46 -8.19
C LEU A 383 -19.48 -6.60 -7.53
N ASN A 384 -20.27 -7.32 -8.32
CA ASN A 384 -20.91 -8.59 -7.93
C ASN A 384 -21.14 -9.48 -9.17
N TYR A 385 -21.29 -10.78 -8.96
CA TYR A 385 -21.43 -11.75 -10.06
C TYR A 385 -22.75 -11.61 -10.84
N LYS A 386 -23.78 -10.98 -10.28
CA LYS A 386 -25.04 -10.69 -10.99
C LYS A 386 -24.83 -9.67 -12.09
N ILE A 387 -23.98 -8.66 -11.86
CA ILE A 387 -23.58 -7.70 -12.89
C ILE A 387 -22.79 -8.41 -14.00
N PHE A 388 -21.82 -9.27 -13.65
CA PHE A 388 -21.05 -10.03 -14.65
C PHE A 388 -21.94 -10.95 -15.49
N THR A 389 -22.99 -11.50 -14.89
CA THR A 389 -24.00 -12.33 -15.55
C THR A 389 -24.86 -11.52 -16.53
N ASP A 390 -25.23 -10.29 -16.17
CA ASP A 390 -26.00 -9.39 -17.05
C ASP A 390 -25.15 -8.88 -18.20
N ASP A 391 -23.88 -8.57 -17.93
CA ASP A 391 -22.87 -8.22 -18.92
C ASP A 391 -22.70 -9.33 -19.96
N LEU A 392 -22.58 -10.59 -19.51
CA LEU A 392 -22.51 -11.74 -20.40
C LEU A 392 -23.78 -11.88 -21.25
N LYS A 393 -24.97 -11.74 -20.63
CA LYS A 393 -26.24 -11.81 -21.37
C LYS A 393 -26.33 -10.73 -22.44
N ASN A 394 -25.90 -9.50 -22.14
CA ASN A 394 -25.87 -8.40 -23.10
C ASN A 394 -24.90 -8.65 -24.25
N LEU A 395 -23.72 -9.24 -23.96
CA LEU A 395 -22.79 -9.64 -25.02
C LEU A 395 -23.40 -10.73 -25.91
N MET A 396 -24.05 -11.73 -25.31
CA MET A 396 -24.73 -12.78 -26.08
C MET A 396 -25.81 -12.20 -26.99
N ASP A 397 -26.62 -11.26 -26.51
CA ASP A 397 -27.63 -10.57 -27.32
C ASP A 397 -27.00 -9.78 -28.46
N HIS A 398 -25.91 -9.05 -28.18
CA HIS A 398 -25.14 -8.33 -29.20
C HIS A 398 -24.60 -9.27 -30.30
N LEU A 399 -24.17 -10.47 -29.92
CA LEU A 399 -23.67 -11.49 -30.84
C LEU A 399 -24.77 -12.33 -31.49
N ASN A 400 -26.05 -12.06 -31.19
CA ASN A 400 -27.23 -12.83 -31.60
C ASN A 400 -27.13 -14.32 -31.21
N ILE A 401 -26.63 -14.59 -30.00
CA ILE A 401 -26.50 -15.94 -29.43
C ILE A 401 -27.62 -16.14 -28.41
N SER A 402 -28.62 -16.93 -28.79
CA SER A 402 -29.74 -17.25 -27.89
C SER A 402 -29.34 -18.21 -26.78
N LYS A 403 -28.43 -19.16 -27.05
CA LYS A 403 -28.01 -20.20 -26.11
C LYS A 403 -26.55 -20.58 -26.32
N THR A 404 -25.82 -20.83 -25.23
CA THR A 404 -24.37 -21.16 -25.28
C THR A 404 -23.97 -22.20 -24.25
N HIS A 405 -22.85 -22.89 -24.47
CA HIS A 405 -22.10 -23.51 -23.39
C HIS A 405 -21.28 -22.47 -22.63
N ILE A 406 -21.02 -22.71 -21.35
CA ILE A 406 -20.15 -21.85 -20.53
C ILE A 406 -19.11 -22.73 -19.84
N LEU A 407 -17.84 -22.33 -19.92
CA LEU A 407 -16.76 -22.82 -19.09
C LEU A 407 -16.21 -21.65 -18.27
N GLY A 408 -16.32 -21.76 -16.96
CA GLY A 408 -15.85 -20.75 -16.02
C GLY A 408 -14.80 -21.30 -15.07
N TRP A 409 -13.69 -20.57 -14.91
CA TRP A 409 -12.64 -20.88 -13.94
C TRP A 409 -12.66 -19.86 -12.79
N SER A 410 -12.65 -20.36 -11.55
CA SER A 410 -12.66 -19.56 -10.32
C SER A 410 -13.86 -18.59 -10.31
N ASP A 411 -13.62 -17.28 -10.24
CA ASP A 411 -14.64 -16.24 -10.43
C ASP A 411 -15.52 -16.44 -11.68
N GLY A 412 -14.95 -16.89 -12.79
CA GLY A 412 -15.71 -17.22 -13.99
C GLY A 412 -16.68 -18.38 -13.77
N GLY A 413 -16.31 -19.35 -12.91
CA GLY A 413 -17.20 -20.43 -12.47
C GLY A 413 -18.34 -19.92 -11.60
N ASN A 414 -18.06 -18.97 -10.71
CA ASN A 414 -19.06 -18.29 -9.87
C ASN A 414 -20.07 -17.52 -10.74
N SER A 415 -19.57 -16.76 -11.73
CA SER A 415 -20.40 -16.12 -12.76
C SER A 415 -21.22 -17.13 -13.56
N GLY A 416 -20.65 -18.28 -13.92
CA GLY A 416 -21.36 -19.34 -14.63
C GLY A 416 -22.53 -19.94 -13.83
N LEU A 417 -22.36 -20.14 -12.51
CA LEU A 417 -23.43 -20.58 -11.62
C LEU A 417 -24.54 -19.53 -11.51
N GLU A 418 -24.19 -18.25 -11.30
CA GLU A 418 -25.18 -17.17 -11.30
C GLU A 418 -25.92 -17.05 -12.64
N PHE A 419 -25.22 -17.24 -13.76
CA PHE A 419 -25.83 -17.24 -15.08
C PHE A 419 -26.83 -18.39 -15.25
N ALA A 420 -26.49 -19.59 -14.81
CA ALA A 420 -27.41 -20.74 -14.87
C ALA A 420 -28.65 -20.54 -13.98
N LEU A 421 -28.52 -19.84 -12.85
CA LEU A 421 -29.63 -19.49 -11.98
C LEU A 421 -30.53 -18.40 -12.60
N LYS A 422 -29.93 -17.35 -13.17
CA LYS A 422 -30.66 -16.17 -13.65
C LYS A 422 -31.22 -16.35 -15.07
N TYR A 423 -30.48 -17.03 -15.94
CA TYR A 423 -30.79 -17.22 -17.36
C TYR A 423 -30.77 -18.70 -17.78
N PRO A 424 -31.55 -19.58 -17.14
CA PRO A 424 -31.50 -21.02 -17.38
C PRO A 424 -31.85 -21.42 -18.83
N GLN A 425 -32.61 -20.59 -19.55
CA GLN A 425 -32.99 -20.83 -20.95
C GLN A 425 -31.86 -20.50 -21.95
N ASN A 426 -30.86 -19.73 -21.52
CA ASN A 426 -29.77 -19.24 -22.37
C ASN A 426 -28.48 -20.07 -22.24
N ILE A 427 -28.52 -21.17 -21.48
CA ILE A 427 -27.35 -22.04 -21.26
C ILE A 427 -27.64 -23.49 -21.67
N ASN A 428 -26.72 -24.11 -22.42
CA ASN A 428 -26.78 -25.51 -22.83
C ASN A 428 -26.16 -26.44 -21.80
N LYS A 429 -24.89 -26.22 -21.47
CA LYS A 429 -24.12 -26.96 -20.47
C LYS A 429 -23.19 -26.00 -19.76
N LEU A 430 -22.94 -26.24 -18.48
CA LEU A 430 -22.04 -25.45 -17.65
C LEU A 430 -20.86 -26.30 -17.20
N ILE A 431 -19.66 -25.76 -17.28
CA ILE A 431 -18.46 -26.33 -16.66
C ILE A 431 -17.92 -25.29 -15.68
N VAL A 432 -17.72 -25.70 -14.43
CA VAL A 432 -17.13 -24.84 -13.39
C VAL A 432 -15.86 -25.47 -12.85
N ILE A 433 -14.79 -24.69 -12.80
CA ILE A 433 -13.48 -25.12 -12.31
C ILE A 433 -13.15 -24.30 -11.07
N GLY A 434 -13.02 -24.94 -9.91
CA GLY A 434 -12.65 -24.25 -8.66
C GLY A 434 -13.64 -23.15 -8.24
N ALA A 435 -14.94 -23.36 -8.46
CA ALA A 435 -15.98 -22.38 -8.08
C ALA A 435 -16.38 -22.50 -6.60
N ASN A 436 -16.84 -21.39 -6.02
CA ASN A 436 -17.44 -21.33 -4.70
C ASN A 436 -18.78 -20.57 -4.75
N VAL A 437 -19.76 -21.01 -3.96
CA VAL A 437 -21.09 -20.36 -3.88
C VAL A 437 -21.25 -19.35 -2.73
N PHE A 438 -20.28 -19.30 -1.82
CA PHE A 438 -20.10 -18.26 -0.80
C PHE A 438 -18.63 -18.15 -0.36
N PRO A 439 -18.18 -17.01 0.22
CA PRO A 439 -16.76 -16.76 0.51
C PRO A 439 -16.13 -17.77 1.46
N GLU A 440 -16.89 -18.32 2.41
CA GLU A 440 -16.42 -19.31 3.38
C GLU A 440 -16.10 -20.68 2.78
N GLY A 441 -16.45 -20.89 1.50
CA GLY A 441 -16.00 -22.02 0.70
C GLY A 441 -14.52 -21.96 0.32
N LEU A 442 -13.89 -20.79 0.42
CA LEU A 442 -12.44 -20.61 0.29
C LEU A 442 -11.73 -21.08 1.57
N ASP A 443 -10.47 -21.51 1.44
CA ASP A 443 -9.58 -21.74 2.58
C ASP A 443 -9.59 -20.56 3.57
N GLU A 444 -9.67 -20.89 4.86
CA GLU A 444 -9.90 -19.88 5.91
C GLU A 444 -8.70 -18.96 6.12
N ASP A 445 -7.49 -19.48 5.93
CA ASP A 445 -6.28 -18.68 6.12
C ASP A 445 -6.10 -17.74 4.94
N LEU A 446 -6.41 -18.18 3.72
CA LEU A 446 -6.45 -17.33 2.54
C LEU A 446 -7.54 -16.24 2.66
N LEU A 447 -8.73 -16.59 3.16
CA LEU A 447 -9.79 -15.62 3.40
C LEU A 447 -9.39 -14.56 4.44
N LYS A 448 -8.66 -14.95 5.50
CA LYS A 448 -8.11 -14.00 6.50
C LYS A 448 -7.07 -13.08 5.87
N GLU A 449 -6.21 -13.62 5.00
CA GLU A 449 -5.20 -12.83 4.29
C GLU A 449 -5.86 -11.79 3.38
N PHE A 450 -6.88 -12.18 2.61
CA PHE A 450 -7.64 -11.24 1.78
C PHE A 450 -8.29 -10.14 2.61
N LYS A 451 -8.87 -10.47 3.78
CA LYS A 451 -9.41 -9.45 4.71
C LYS A 451 -8.32 -8.49 5.20
N GLY A 452 -7.14 -9.03 5.53
CA GLY A 452 -5.97 -8.25 5.94
C GLY A 452 -5.50 -7.30 4.84
N LYS A 453 -5.28 -7.82 3.63
CA LYS A 453 -4.89 -7.05 2.44
C LYS A 453 -5.91 -5.96 2.14
N PHE A 454 -7.20 -6.29 2.17
CA PHE A 454 -8.28 -5.32 1.93
C PHE A 454 -8.26 -4.18 2.94
N ARG A 455 -8.12 -4.49 4.25
CA ARG A 455 -7.98 -3.47 5.30
C ARG A 455 -6.76 -2.57 5.05
N MET A 456 -5.63 -3.14 4.63
CA MET A 456 -4.43 -2.36 4.31
C MET A 456 -4.65 -1.43 3.10
N MET A 457 -5.32 -1.91 2.06
CA MET A 457 -5.66 -1.10 0.87
C MET A 457 -6.62 0.04 1.22
N GLN A 458 -7.60 -0.19 2.10
CA GLN A 458 -8.50 0.85 2.60
C GLN A 458 -7.74 1.94 3.38
N LEU A 459 -6.81 1.54 4.24
CA LEU A 459 -6.00 2.48 5.02
C LEU A 459 -5.00 3.27 4.16
N ALA A 460 -4.48 2.65 3.09
CA ALA A 460 -3.59 3.32 2.15
C ALA A 460 -4.29 4.41 1.34
N ASN A 461 -5.61 4.25 1.07
CA ASN A 461 -6.47 5.18 0.34
C ASN A 461 -5.83 5.69 -0.97
N GLN A 462 -5.34 4.75 -1.78
CA GLN A 462 -4.65 4.99 -3.05
C GLN A 462 -5.63 4.87 -4.24
N PRO A 463 -5.97 5.96 -4.94
CA PRO A 463 -6.91 5.94 -6.06
C PRO A 463 -6.52 4.98 -7.20
N GLU A 464 -5.23 4.75 -7.41
CA GLU A 464 -4.69 3.84 -8.42
C GLU A 464 -5.04 2.36 -8.16
N ASN A 465 -5.32 2.00 -6.91
CA ASN A 465 -5.62 0.63 -6.49
C ASN A 465 -7.12 0.37 -6.33
N GLU A 466 -7.98 1.33 -6.70
CA GLU A 466 -9.42 1.22 -6.49
C GLU A 466 -10.03 -0.02 -7.16
N ASN A 467 -9.58 -0.36 -8.36
CA ASN A 467 -10.07 -1.55 -9.05
C ASN A 467 -9.64 -2.86 -8.37
N GLU A 468 -8.37 -2.97 -8.00
CA GLU A 468 -7.86 -4.13 -7.25
C GLU A 468 -8.60 -4.27 -5.90
N LYS A 469 -8.89 -3.14 -5.24
CA LYS A 469 -9.66 -3.12 -4.00
C LYS A 469 -11.10 -3.60 -4.21
N ARG A 470 -11.75 -3.22 -5.32
CA ARG A 470 -13.09 -3.67 -5.69
C ARG A 470 -13.13 -5.17 -5.99
N LEU A 471 -12.14 -5.69 -6.72
CA LEU A 471 -12.00 -7.12 -7.00
C LEU A 471 -11.73 -7.94 -5.73
N LEU A 472 -10.91 -7.43 -4.82
CA LEU A 472 -10.70 -8.07 -3.53
C LEU A 472 -11.96 -8.03 -2.64
N ASN A 473 -12.71 -6.93 -2.66
CA ASN A 473 -14.02 -6.84 -1.98
C ASN A 473 -15.03 -7.84 -2.55
N LEU A 474 -15.02 -8.08 -3.87
CA LEU A 474 -15.85 -9.09 -4.53
C LEU A 474 -15.56 -10.48 -3.94
N MET A 475 -14.30 -10.92 -3.89
CA MET A 475 -13.93 -12.22 -3.32
C MET A 475 -14.28 -12.37 -1.83
N LEU A 476 -14.30 -11.26 -1.09
CA LEU A 476 -14.60 -11.25 0.35
C LEU A 476 -16.09 -11.28 0.68
N LYS A 477 -16.95 -10.82 -0.23
CA LYS A 477 -18.39 -10.62 0.02
C LYS A 477 -19.29 -11.43 -0.89
N GLU A 478 -18.80 -11.92 -2.01
CA GLU A 478 -19.58 -12.61 -3.04
C GLU A 478 -18.88 -13.94 -3.42
N PRO A 479 -19.59 -14.89 -4.04
CA PRO A 479 -21.04 -14.87 -4.28
C PRO A 479 -21.83 -15.12 -3.00
N ASN A 480 -23.14 -14.94 -3.02
CA ASN A 480 -24.03 -15.30 -1.92
C ASN A 480 -25.14 -16.24 -2.41
N ILE A 481 -24.76 -17.28 -3.15
CA ILE A 481 -25.71 -18.24 -3.70
C ILE A 481 -26.15 -19.18 -2.57
N ASN A 482 -27.45 -19.17 -2.29
CA ASN A 482 -28.05 -20.09 -1.34
C ASN A 482 -27.95 -21.53 -1.86
N LYS A 483 -27.53 -22.48 -1.02
CA LYS A 483 -27.49 -23.92 -1.36
C LYS A 483 -28.79 -24.42 -1.98
N LYS A 484 -29.94 -24.01 -1.47
CA LYS A 484 -31.26 -24.41 -2.01
C LYS A 484 -31.49 -23.92 -3.44
N SER A 485 -30.90 -22.80 -3.83
CA SER A 485 -31.00 -22.28 -5.19
C SER A 485 -30.25 -23.18 -6.18
N LEU A 486 -29.18 -23.86 -5.75
CA LEU A 486 -28.45 -24.78 -6.64
C LEU A 486 -29.34 -25.92 -7.16
N HIS A 487 -30.32 -26.39 -6.37
CA HIS A 487 -31.29 -27.40 -6.81
C HIS A 487 -32.14 -26.95 -8.00
N THR A 488 -32.26 -25.65 -8.26
CA THR A 488 -33.05 -25.13 -9.38
C THR A 488 -32.26 -25.13 -10.70
N ILE A 489 -30.95 -25.36 -10.66
CA ILE A 489 -30.11 -25.46 -11.86
C ILE A 489 -30.40 -26.79 -12.55
N GLN A 490 -31.22 -26.76 -13.60
CA GLN A 490 -31.57 -27.96 -14.39
C GLN A 490 -30.56 -28.26 -15.51
N THR A 491 -29.74 -27.28 -15.87
CA THR A 491 -28.68 -27.41 -16.88
C THR A 491 -27.69 -28.50 -16.45
N PRO A 492 -27.21 -29.37 -17.36
CA PRO A 492 -26.10 -30.26 -17.06
C PRO A 492 -24.86 -29.47 -16.64
N VAL A 493 -24.28 -29.84 -15.48
CA VAL A 493 -23.09 -29.17 -14.93
C VAL A 493 -21.95 -30.15 -14.76
N LEU A 494 -20.75 -29.76 -15.17
CA LEU A 494 -19.51 -30.47 -14.80
C LEU A 494 -18.75 -29.62 -13.79
N VAL A 495 -18.65 -30.12 -12.56
CA VAL A 495 -17.92 -29.51 -11.46
C VAL A 495 -16.51 -30.12 -11.42
N LEU A 496 -15.51 -29.29 -11.58
CA LEU A 496 -14.10 -29.66 -11.66
C LEU A 496 -13.30 -28.93 -10.57
N ALA A 497 -12.36 -29.63 -9.93
CA ALA A 497 -11.40 -29.00 -9.03
C ALA A 497 -10.10 -29.83 -8.92
N GLY A 498 -9.03 -29.18 -8.49
CA GLY A 498 -7.81 -29.89 -8.09
C GLY A 498 -7.96 -30.56 -6.73
N GLU A 499 -7.21 -31.63 -6.47
CA GLU A 499 -7.12 -32.24 -5.14
C GLU A 499 -6.55 -31.28 -4.08
N LYS A 500 -5.67 -30.37 -4.51
CA LYS A 500 -5.02 -29.34 -3.69
C LYS A 500 -5.58 -27.94 -3.97
N ASP A 501 -6.85 -27.85 -4.34
CA ASP A 501 -7.53 -26.58 -4.58
C ASP A 501 -7.61 -25.75 -3.28
N VAL A 502 -7.62 -24.42 -3.44
CA VAL A 502 -7.85 -23.47 -2.36
C VAL A 502 -9.33 -23.35 -2.00
N ILE A 503 -10.22 -23.79 -2.89
CA ILE A 503 -11.62 -24.03 -2.56
C ILE A 503 -11.71 -25.34 -1.77
N LYS A 504 -12.37 -25.30 -0.63
CA LYS A 504 -12.52 -26.45 0.26
C LYS A 504 -13.24 -27.58 -0.47
N ARG A 505 -12.69 -28.79 -0.36
CA ARG A 505 -13.22 -29.98 -1.04
C ARG A 505 -14.68 -30.28 -0.70
N ASP A 506 -15.05 -30.16 0.58
CA ASP A 506 -16.43 -30.35 1.04
C ASP A 506 -17.41 -29.34 0.42
N HIS A 507 -16.93 -28.12 0.14
CA HIS A 507 -17.68 -27.10 -0.57
C HIS A 507 -17.87 -27.44 -2.06
N THR A 508 -16.82 -27.89 -2.74
CA THR A 508 -16.92 -28.36 -4.14
C THR A 508 -17.85 -29.57 -4.26
N GLU A 509 -17.72 -30.55 -3.37
CA GLU A 509 -18.59 -31.73 -3.31
C GLU A 509 -20.04 -31.34 -3.02
N MET A 510 -20.26 -30.33 -2.16
CA MET A 510 -21.59 -29.77 -1.91
C MET A 510 -22.18 -29.14 -3.18
N ILE A 511 -21.44 -28.34 -3.94
CA ILE A 511 -21.95 -27.76 -5.19
C ILE A 511 -22.42 -28.86 -6.15
N ALA A 512 -21.62 -29.91 -6.34
CA ALA A 512 -21.98 -31.02 -7.21
C ALA A 512 -23.18 -31.82 -6.70
N LYS A 513 -23.31 -31.99 -5.38
CA LYS A 513 -24.42 -32.72 -4.76
C LYS A 513 -25.75 -31.97 -4.87
N GLU A 514 -25.72 -30.65 -4.71
CA GLU A 514 -26.94 -29.84 -4.69
C GLU A 514 -27.49 -29.57 -6.10
N ILE A 515 -26.70 -29.74 -7.17
CA ILE A 515 -27.17 -29.57 -8.55
C ILE A 515 -27.64 -30.93 -9.13
N PRO A 516 -28.92 -31.09 -9.52
CA PRO A 516 -29.49 -32.40 -9.89
C PRO A 516 -28.76 -33.13 -11.03
N ASN A 517 -28.30 -32.39 -12.04
CA ASN A 517 -27.65 -32.92 -13.25
C ASN A 517 -26.13 -32.67 -13.25
N ALA A 518 -25.52 -32.57 -12.08
CA ALA A 518 -24.09 -32.35 -11.97
C ALA A 518 -23.27 -33.65 -11.99
N LYS A 519 -22.07 -33.55 -12.58
CA LYS A 519 -20.99 -34.54 -12.47
C LYS A 519 -19.81 -33.87 -11.78
N LEU A 520 -19.12 -34.60 -10.90
CA LEU A 520 -17.93 -34.13 -10.21
C LEU A 520 -16.70 -34.87 -10.72
N LYS A 521 -15.60 -34.16 -10.99
CA LYS A 521 -14.27 -34.74 -11.16
C LYS A 521 -13.24 -33.93 -10.37
N ILE A 522 -12.54 -34.60 -9.45
CA ILE A 522 -11.39 -34.07 -8.71
C ILE A 522 -10.11 -34.62 -9.33
N TYR A 523 -9.18 -33.74 -9.72
CA TYR A 523 -7.94 -34.17 -10.34
C TYR A 523 -6.83 -34.36 -9.31
N PRO A 524 -6.23 -35.55 -9.21
CA PRO A 524 -5.15 -35.81 -8.25
C PRO A 524 -3.97 -34.87 -8.45
N LYS A 525 -3.36 -34.41 -7.34
CA LYS A 525 -2.17 -33.54 -7.29
C LYS A 525 -2.30 -32.15 -7.90
N ALA A 526 -3.36 -31.84 -8.65
CA ALA A 526 -3.61 -30.51 -9.20
C ALA A 526 -4.08 -29.53 -8.11
N SER A 527 -3.76 -28.25 -8.29
CA SER A 527 -4.16 -27.13 -7.44
C SER A 527 -5.36 -26.37 -8.02
N HIS A 528 -5.60 -25.16 -7.52
CA HIS A 528 -6.58 -24.22 -8.12
C HIS A 528 -6.25 -23.85 -9.58
N TYR A 529 -4.99 -24.05 -10.00
CA TYR A 529 -4.49 -23.74 -11.34
C TYR A 529 -4.57 -24.91 -12.32
N LEU A 530 -5.53 -25.79 -12.09
CA LEU A 530 -5.91 -26.91 -12.97
C LEU A 530 -5.84 -26.58 -14.48
N PRO A 531 -6.34 -25.42 -14.97
CA PRO A 531 -6.27 -25.10 -16.41
C PRO A 531 -4.86 -25.03 -16.99
N PHE A 532 -3.85 -24.78 -16.16
CA PHE A 532 -2.45 -24.69 -16.57
C PHE A 532 -1.69 -25.99 -16.35
N GLU A 533 -1.93 -26.64 -15.21
CA GLU A 533 -1.15 -27.78 -14.71
C GLU A 533 -1.40 -29.06 -15.50
N ILE A 534 -2.66 -29.30 -15.86
CA ILE A 534 -3.10 -30.53 -16.54
C ILE A 534 -4.08 -30.21 -17.68
N ALA A 535 -3.71 -29.20 -18.46
CA ALA A 535 -4.53 -28.65 -19.55
C ALA A 535 -4.99 -29.72 -20.56
N ASP A 536 -4.15 -30.68 -20.92
CA ASP A 536 -4.49 -31.69 -21.93
C ASP A 536 -5.62 -32.61 -21.46
N GLU A 537 -5.55 -33.09 -20.22
CA GLU A 537 -6.60 -33.92 -19.63
C GLU A 537 -7.88 -33.10 -19.44
N LEU A 538 -7.76 -31.89 -18.88
CA LEU A 538 -8.88 -30.97 -18.71
C LEU A 538 -9.60 -30.69 -20.04
N ASN A 539 -8.84 -30.33 -21.09
CA ASN A 539 -9.40 -30.02 -22.40
C ASN A 539 -10.15 -31.22 -22.98
N LYS A 540 -9.62 -32.43 -22.80
CA LYS A 540 -10.29 -33.66 -23.22
C LYS A 540 -11.62 -33.86 -22.48
N ASP A 541 -11.63 -33.77 -21.16
CA ASP A 541 -12.85 -33.95 -20.37
C ASP A 541 -13.90 -32.88 -20.67
N VAL A 542 -13.47 -31.63 -20.88
CA VAL A 542 -14.32 -30.52 -21.34
C VAL A 542 -14.98 -30.88 -22.67
N ILE A 543 -14.19 -31.29 -23.67
CA ILE A 543 -14.71 -31.64 -24.99
C ILE A 543 -15.68 -32.82 -24.91
N ASP A 544 -15.34 -33.85 -24.13
CA ASP A 544 -16.15 -35.05 -23.97
C ASP A 544 -17.49 -34.71 -23.28
N PHE A 545 -17.49 -33.86 -22.26
CA PHE A 545 -18.72 -33.42 -21.61
C PHE A 545 -19.58 -32.51 -22.50
N LEU A 546 -18.98 -31.64 -23.31
CA LEU A 546 -19.75 -30.77 -24.20
C LEU A 546 -20.43 -31.56 -25.32
N LYS A 547 -19.79 -32.61 -25.85
CA LYS A 547 -20.34 -33.45 -26.92
C LYS A 547 -21.39 -34.47 -26.49
N ASN A 548 -21.31 -34.98 -25.27
CA ASN A 548 -22.25 -35.97 -24.71
C ASN A 548 -23.25 -35.27 -23.81
#